data_AF-U9VP77-F1
#
_entry.id   AF-U9VP77-F1
#
_cell.length_a   1.000
_cell.length_b   1.000
_cell.length_c   1.000
_cell.angle_alpha   90.00
_cell.angle_beta   90.00
_cell.angle_gamma   90.00
#
_symmetry.space_group_name_H-M   'P 1'
#
loop_
_entity.id
_entity.type
_entity.pdbx_description
1 polymer ?
#
loop_
_entity_poly.entity_id
_entity_poly.type
_entity_poly.pdbx_seq_one_letter_code
_entity_poly.pdbx_strand_id
1 'polypeptide(L)'
;MHQQLQEPLVDAVLLLGVMILVLPRLLLPRLLLPPQPSQLTPMVAEFGLVALRISVIHHQLSQHYAVITLDQYERLTPGMHLSAVESIVGTGSEIKTQQFPHGAIAITYEWINPDGSRLIATFQAMKLTGKAQAGLK
;
A
#
# COMPACT_ATOMS: atom_id res chain seq x y z
N MET A 1 32.95 5.76 -15.40
CA MET A 1 31.68 5.10 -15.77
C MET A 1 30.83 4.98 -14.52
N HIS A 2 29.98 5.97 -14.27
CA HIS A 2 28.99 5.93 -13.18
C HIS A 2 27.62 5.96 -13.84
N GLN A 3 26.94 4.82 -13.84
CA GLN A 3 25.57 4.71 -14.32
C GLN A 3 24.68 4.77 -13.07
N GLN A 4 24.13 5.96 -12.80
CA GLN A 4 22.96 6.10 -11.95
C GLN A 4 21.78 5.44 -12.67
N LEU A 5 21.23 4.37 -12.08
CA LEU A 5 19.89 3.89 -12.39
C LEU A 5 18.92 4.73 -11.56
N GLN A 6 18.41 5.81 -12.17
CA GLN A 6 17.28 6.56 -11.65
C GLN A 6 15.99 5.87 -12.13
N GLU A 7 15.05 5.64 -11.22
CA GLU A 7 13.94 4.71 -11.38
C GLU A 7 12.81 5.23 -12.31
N PRO A 8 12.19 4.35 -13.13
CA PRO A 8 11.10 4.72 -14.05
C PRO A 8 9.80 5.19 -13.35
N LEU A 9 9.74 5.10 -12.02
CA LEU A 9 8.58 5.47 -11.22
C LEU A 9 8.45 6.99 -11.07
N VAL A 10 9.57 7.74 -11.09
CA VAL A 10 9.56 9.20 -10.89
C VAL A 10 9.01 9.92 -12.13
N ASP A 11 9.33 9.42 -13.33
CA ASP A 11 8.80 9.93 -14.60
C ASP A 11 7.28 9.70 -14.73
N ALA A 12 6.76 8.57 -14.27
CA ALA A 12 5.32 8.27 -14.33
C ALA A 12 4.50 9.23 -13.44
N VAL A 13 5.02 9.60 -12.27
CA VAL A 13 4.37 10.55 -11.35
C VAL A 13 4.43 11.97 -11.89
N LEU A 14 5.54 12.37 -12.54
CA LEU A 14 5.64 13.66 -13.22
C LEU A 14 4.71 13.76 -14.44
N LEU A 15 4.59 12.68 -15.24
CA LEU A 15 3.67 12.63 -16.38
C LEU A 15 2.19 12.75 -15.94
N LEU A 16 1.82 12.08 -14.84
CA LEU A 16 0.48 12.21 -14.25
C LEU A 16 0.23 13.61 -13.67
N GLY A 17 1.22 14.21 -13.01
CA GLY A 17 1.13 15.57 -12.47
C GLY A 17 0.97 16.65 -13.56
N VAL A 18 1.68 16.52 -14.69
CA VAL A 18 1.56 17.43 -15.84
C VAL A 18 0.22 17.24 -16.56
N MET A 19 -0.30 16.01 -16.66
CA MET A 19 -1.62 15.75 -17.24
C MET A 19 -2.78 16.36 -16.42
N ILE A 20 -2.66 16.40 -15.09
CA ILE A 20 -3.68 17.00 -14.20
C ILE A 20 -3.71 18.54 -14.34
N LEU A 21 -2.59 19.19 -14.67
CA LEU A 21 -2.50 20.65 -14.75
C LEU A 21 -2.77 21.22 -16.16
N VAL A 22 -2.59 20.44 -17.23
CA VAL A 22 -2.79 20.91 -18.62
C VAL A 22 -4.20 20.60 -19.15
N LEU A 23 -4.86 19.51 -18.70
CA LEU A 23 -6.19 19.15 -19.19
C LEU A 23 -7.32 20.17 -18.96
N PRO A 24 -7.38 20.97 -17.87
CA PRO A 24 -8.52 21.88 -17.69
C PRO A 24 -8.51 23.06 -18.68
N ARG A 25 -7.41 23.31 -19.41
CA ARG A 25 -7.32 24.42 -20.39
C ARG A 25 -7.63 24.04 -21.84
N LEU A 26 -7.71 22.75 -22.17
CA LEU A 26 -8.02 22.28 -23.54
C LEU A 26 -9.47 21.82 -23.73
N LEU A 27 -10.23 21.64 -22.64
CA LEU A 27 -11.62 21.14 -22.68
C LEU A 27 -12.69 22.25 -22.63
N LEU A 28 -12.31 23.52 -22.52
CA LEU A 28 -13.28 24.59 -22.28
C LEU A 28 -14.19 25.02 -23.45
N PRO A 29 -13.97 24.74 -24.76
CA PRO A 29 -14.93 25.20 -25.77
C PRO A 29 -16.15 24.30 -25.94
N ARG A 30 -16.28 23.17 -25.22
CA ARG A 30 -17.38 22.20 -25.41
C ARG A 30 -18.52 22.25 -24.39
N LEU A 31 -18.54 23.24 -23.50
CA LEU A 31 -19.57 23.38 -22.46
C LEU A 31 -20.84 24.14 -22.90
N LEU A 32 -20.98 24.52 -24.19
CA LEU A 32 -22.14 25.31 -24.64
C LEU A 32 -23.28 24.52 -25.30
N LEU A 33 -23.22 23.18 -25.32
CA LEU A 33 -24.36 22.36 -25.75
C LEU A 33 -24.87 21.48 -24.62
N PRO A 34 -26.20 21.43 -24.37
CA PRO A 34 -26.76 20.46 -23.44
C PRO A 34 -26.46 19.04 -23.96
N PRO A 35 -26.11 18.10 -23.07
CA PRO A 35 -25.81 16.73 -23.47
C PRO A 35 -27.04 16.10 -24.13
N GLN A 36 -26.83 15.45 -25.28
CA GLN A 36 -27.90 14.74 -25.98
C GLN A 36 -28.38 13.53 -25.17
N PRO A 37 -29.69 13.18 -25.21
CA PRO A 37 -30.27 12.15 -24.34
C PRO A 37 -29.66 10.76 -24.51
N SER A 38 -29.10 10.46 -25.68
CA SER A 38 -28.39 9.21 -25.98
C SER A 38 -27.02 9.06 -25.29
N GLN A 39 -26.51 10.13 -24.67
CA GLN A 39 -25.21 10.17 -23.97
C GLN A 39 -25.39 10.18 -22.43
N LEU A 40 -26.62 10.30 -21.93
CA LEU A 40 -26.90 10.40 -20.49
C LEU A 40 -26.62 9.09 -19.74
N THR A 41 -26.78 7.92 -20.38
CA THR A 41 -26.57 6.62 -19.74
C THR A 41 -25.10 6.21 -19.56
N PRO A 42 -24.18 6.33 -20.54
CA PRO A 42 -22.76 6.04 -20.31
C PRO A 42 -22.10 7.08 -19.40
N MET A 43 -22.55 8.34 -19.45
CA MET A 43 -21.97 9.42 -18.63
C MET A 43 -22.29 9.24 -17.14
N VAL A 44 -23.47 8.76 -16.74
CA VAL A 44 -23.78 8.54 -15.31
C VAL A 44 -23.03 7.31 -14.76
N ALA A 45 -22.78 6.29 -15.59
CA ALA A 45 -22.07 5.06 -15.20
C ALA A 45 -20.57 5.28 -14.97
N GLU A 46 -19.87 6.03 -15.83
CA GLU A 46 -18.43 6.27 -15.67
C GLU A 46 -18.10 7.17 -14.47
N PHE A 47 -18.88 8.23 -14.23
CA PHE A 47 -18.68 9.09 -13.07
C PHE A 47 -19.00 8.36 -11.75
N GLY A 48 -19.99 7.47 -11.73
CA GLY A 48 -20.29 6.61 -10.57
C GLY A 48 -19.16 5.63 -10.26
N LEU A 49 -18.54 5.03 -11.30
CA LEU A 49 -17.43 4.10 -11.14
C LEU A 49 -16.15 4.80 -10.67
N VAL A 50 -15.88 6.03 -11.12
CA VAL A 50 -14.74 6.84 -10.65
C VAL A 50 -14.90 7.20 -9.17
N ALA A 51 -16.09 7.61 -8.73
CA ALA A 51 -16.35 7.90 -7.31
C ALA A 51 -16.25 6.65 -6.42
N LEU A 52 -16.69 5.48 -6.93
CA LEU A 52 -16.55 4.20 -6.23
C LEU A 52 -15.08 3.76 -6.15
N ARG A 53 -14.31 3.95 -7.23
CA ARG A 53 -12.87 3.68 -7.27
C ARG A 53 -12.11 4.58 -6.31
N ILE A 54 -12.43 5.87 -6.27
CA ILE A 54 -11.82 6.80 -5.30
C ILE A 54 -12.21 6.41 -3.87
N SER A 55 -13.47 6.03 -3.59
CA SER A 55 -13.91 5.62 -2.24
C SER A 55 -13.29 4.31 -1.78
N VAL A 56 -13.15 3.31 -2.65
CA VAL A 56 -12.42 2.06 -2.37
C VAL A 56 -10.95 2.34 -2.10
N ILE A 57 -10.32 3.23 -2.89
CA ILE A 57 -8.93 3.64 -2.68
C ILE A 57 -8.80 4.41 -1.35
N HIS A 58 -9.72 5.31 -1.01
CA HIS A 58 -9.68 6.07 0.25
C HIS A 58 -9.92 5.20 1.49
N HIS A 59 -10.81 4.21 1.41
CA HIS A 59 -11.06 3.25 2.50
C HIS A 59 -9.90 2.26 2.68
N GLN A 60 -9.30 1.79 1.58
CA GLN A 60 -8.08 0.96 1.63
C GLN A 60 -6.85 1.72 2.12
N LEU A 61 -6.70 3.00 1.78
CA LEU A 61 -5.58 3.82 2.26
C LEU A 61 -5.74 4.24 3.73
N SER A 62 -6.97 4.41 4.23
CA SER A 62 -7.22 4.86 5.61
C SER A 62 -7.06 3.77 6.67
N GLN A 63 -6.95 2.49 6.29
CA GLN A 63 -6.74 1.37 7.22
C GLN A 63 -5.26 0.95 7.33
N HIS A 64 -4.35 1.54 6.54
CA HIS A 64 -2.99 1.03 6.36
C HIS A 64 -1.90 2.09 6.61
N TYR A 65 -1.92 2.70 7.79
CA TYR A 65 -0.72 3.24 8.43
C TYR A 65 -0.89 3.19 9.95
N ALA A 66 -1.13 2.00 10.49
CA ALA A 66 -0.94 1.79 11.92
C ALA A 66 0.56 1.98 12.20
N VAL A 67 0.90 3.11 12.81
CA VAL A 67 2.28 3.40 13.22
C VAL A 67 2.62 2.45 14.36
N ILE A 68 3.64 1.64 14.14
CA ILE A 68 4.11 0.67 15.12
C ILE A 68 4.96 1.40 16.14
N THR A 69 4.68 1.13 17.41
CA THR A 69 5.43 1.63 18.56
C THR A 69 6.34 0.56 19.14
N LEU A 70 7.34 0.99 19.92
CA LEU A 70 8.22 0.08 20.64
C LEU A 70 7.44 -0.78 21.65
N ASP A 71 6.43 -0.20 22.32
CA ASP A 71 5.56 -0.92 23.25
C ASP A 71 4.79 -2.07 22.56
N GLN A 72 4.20 -1.81 21.38
CA GLN A 72 3.54 -2.86 20.59
C GLN A 72 4.52 -3.95 20.18
N TYR A 73 5.75 -3.59 19.78
CA TYR A 73 6.79 -4.55 19.48
C TYR A 73 7.15 -5.43 20.69
N GLU A 74 7.25 -4.84 21.89
CA GLU A 74 7.61 -5.56 23.12
C GLU A 74 6.54 -6.59 23.52
N ARG A 75 5.26 -6.31 23.24
CA ARG A 75 4.15 -7.24 23.47
C ARG A 75 4.22 -8.50 22.59
N LEU A 76 4.97 -8.47 21.49
CA LEU A 76 5.11 -9.65 20.62
C LEU A 76 6.00 -10.71 21.28
N THR A 77 5.45 -11.89 21.52
CA THR A 77 6.18 -13.01 22.11
C THR A 77 6.37 -14.15 21.11
N PRO A 78 7.51 -14.86 21.12
CA PRO A 78 7.68 -16.07 20.33
C PRO A 78 6.52 -17.06 20.54
N GLY A 79 6.12 -17.74 19.48
CA GLY A 79 4.99 -18.67 19.47
C GLY A 79 3.62 -18.05 19.16
N MET A 80 3.50 -16.71 19.18
CA MET A 80 2.27 -16.03 18.74
C MET A 80 1.93 -16.36 17.29
N HIS A 81 0.64 -16.54 16.99
CA HIS A 81 0.17 -16.72 15.63
C HIS A 81 0.20 -15.41 14.84
N LEU A 82 0.39 -15.46 13.52
CA LEU A 82 0.42 -14.27 12.65
C LEU A 82 -0.78 -13.34 12.90
N SER A 83 -2.00 -13.87 12.96
CA SER A 83 -3.20 -13.08 13.20
C SER A 83 -3.20 -12.34 14.55
N ALA A 84 -2.58 -12.91 15.58
CA ALA A 84 -2.44 -12.25 16.89
C ALA A 84 -1.41 -11.12 16.82
N VAL A 85 -0.31 -11.33 16.08
CA VAL A 85 0.66 -10.26 15.79
C VAL A 85 -0.01 -9.13 15.02
N GLU A 86 -0.75 -9.44 13.96
CA GLU A 86 -1.44 -8.44 13.14
C GLU A 86 -2.52 -7.67 13.90
N SER A 87 -3.14 -8.29 14.91
CA SER A 87 -4.07 -7.60 15.81
C SER A 87 -3.39 -6.56 16.71
N ILE A 88 -2.07 -6.66 16.93
CA ILE A 88 -1.29 -5.75 17.78
C ILE A 88 -0.64 -4.65 16.93
N VAL A 89 -0.01 -5.02 15.80
CA VAL A 89 0.82 -4.12 14.97
C VAL A 89 0.22 -3.78 13.61
N GLY A 90 -0.96 -4.31 13.28
CA GLY A 90 -1.57 -4.19 11.96
C GLY A 90 -1.02 -5.19 10.95
N THR A 91 -1.46 -5.10 9.70
CA THR A 91 -1.04 -5.99 8.62
C THR A 91 0.38 -5.67 8.15
N GLY A 92 1.21 -6.72 8.04
CA GLY A 92 2.58 -6.62 7.51
C GLY A 92 2.65 -7.03 6.05
N SER A 93 3.74 -6.66 5.38
CA SER A 93 4.04 -7.09 4.03
C SER A 93 4.96 -8.30 4.06
N GLU A 94 4.63 -9.36 3.34
CA GLU A 94 5.56 -10.48 3.15
C GLU A 94 6.76 -10.01 2.31
N ILE A 95 7.98 -10.17 2.83
CA ILE A 95 9.22 -9.77 2.15
C ILE A 95 10.10 -10.96 1.75
N LYS A 96 9.89 -12.14 2.36
CA LYS A 96 10.69 -13.32 2.05
C LYS A 96 9.96 -14.60 2.45
N THR A 97 9.99 -15.59 1.57
CA THR A 97 9.62 -16.98 1.89
C THR A 97 10.83 -17.89 1.66
N GLN A 98 11.13 -18.73 2.65
CA GLN A 98 12.24 -19.70 2.62
C GLN A 98 11.69 -21.11 2.86
N GLN A 99 11.92 -21.99 1.90
CA GLN A 99 11.60 -23.40 2.01
C GLN A 99 12.87 -24.19 2.35
N PHE A 100 12.76 -25.11 3.31
CA PHE A 100 13.87 -25.94 3.76
C PHE A 100 13.76 -27.36 3.18
N PRO A 101 14.89 -28.12 3.06
CA PRO A 101 14.89 -29.46 2.46
C PRO A 101 13.93 -30.46 3.12
N HIS A 102 13.70 -30.34 4.43
CA HIS A 102 12.73 -31.16 5.18
C HIS A 102 11.26 -30.73 5.05
N GLY A 103 10.95 -29.81 4.14
CA GLY A 103 9.58 -29.35 3.86
C GLY A 103 9.07 -28.22 4.75
N ALA A 104 9.76 -27.82 5.82
CA ALA A 104 9.36 -26.65 6.59
C ALA A 104 9.48 -25.35 5.76
N ILE A 105 8.63 -24.39 6.07
CA ILE A 105 8.58 -23.06 5.44
C ILE A 105 8.75 -22.00 6.53
N ALA A 106 9.62 -21.03 6.28
CA ALA A 106 9.72 -19.79 7.04
C ALA A 106 9.29 -18.60 6.17
N ILE A 107 8.47 -17.72 6.72
CA ILE A 107 7.98 -16.52 6.05
C ILE A 107 8.38 -15.31 6.89
N THR A 108 8.96 -14.30 6.27
CA THR A 108 9.34 -13.05 6.92
C THR A 108 8.42 -11.94 6.44
N TYR A 109 7.86 -11.22 7.41
CA TYR A 109 7.05 -10.03 7.21
C TYR A 109 7.81 -8.79 7.68
N GLU A 110 7.55 -7.67 7.02
CA GLU A 110 8.04 -6.36 7.38
C GLU A 110 6.87 -5.39 7.52
N TRP A 111 7.00 -4.51 8.51
CA TRP A 111 6.15 -3.35 8.68
C TRP A 111 7.03 -2.11 8.72
N ILE A 112 6.69 -1.10 7.93
CA ILE A 112 7.46 0.14 7.80
C ILE A 112 6.55 1.32 8.17
N ASN A 113 7.01 2.11 9.13
CA ASN A 113 6.37 3.36 9.52
C ASN A 113 6.74 4.50 8.55
N PRO A 114 5.97 5.60 8.51
CA PRO A 114 6.27 6.74 7.64
C PRO A 114 7.63 7.39 7.91
N ASP A 115 8.14 7.28 9.14
CA ASP A 115 9.45 7.81 9.54
C ASP A 115 10.62 6.88 9.20
N GLY A 116 10.36 5.76 8.53
CA GLY A 116 11.34 4.74 8.16
C GLY A 116 11.69 3.76 9.27
N SER A 117 11.15 3.91 10.48
CA SER A 117 11.24 2.88 11.50
C SER A 117 10.47 1.64 11.10
N ARG A 118 10.90 0.46 11.57
CA ARG A 118 10.34 -0.82 11.10
C ARG A 118 10.41 -1.96 12.09
N LEU A 119 9.54 -2.94 11.87
CA LEU A 119 9.50 -4.25 12.50
C LEU A 119 9.72 -5.32 11.42
N ILE A 120 10.56 -6.30 11.70
CA ILE A 120 10.73 -7.52 10.91
C ILE A 120 10.37 -8.71 11.78
N ALA A 121 9.48 -9.58 11.30
CA ALA A 121 9.09 -10.78 12.02
C ALA A 121 9.16 -12.00 11.11
N THR A 122 9.73 -13.09 11.62
CA THR A 122 9.82 -14.38 10.93
C THR A 122 8.89 -15.38 11.58
N PHE A 123 8.18 -16.13 10.75
CA PHE A 123 7.19 -17.11 11.15
C PHE A 123 7.55 -18.47 10.59
N GLN A 124 7.34 -19.52 11.36
CA GLN A 124 7.36 -20.91 10.91
C GLN A 124 6.10 -21.60 11.41
N ALA A 125 5.44 -22.38 10.55
CA ALA A 125 4.13 -22.97 10.86
C ALA A 125 3.14 -21.93 11.43
N MET A 126 3.12 -20.73 10.83
CA MET A 126 2.32 -19.57 11.23
C MET A 126 2.58 -19.00 12.63
N LYS A 127 3.64 -19.45 13.32
CA LYS A 127 4.02 -18.97 14.64
C LYS A 127 5.28 -18.12 14.58
N LEU A 128 5.30 -17.04 15.34
CA LEU A 128 6.44 -16.12 15.45
C LEU A 128 7.65 -16.86 16.01
N THR A 129 8.73 -16.92 15.25
CA THR A 129 9.99 -17.56 15.67
C THR A 129 11.13 -16.56 15.83
N GLY A 130 11.07 -15.43 15.15
CA GLY A 130 12.05 -14.35 15.28
C GLY A 130 11.41 -12.97 15.11
N LYS A 131 11.93 -11.97 15.80
CA LYS A 131 11.55 -10.56 15.62
C LYS A 131 12.76 -9.66 15.74
N ALA A 132 12.76 -8.56 14.99
CA ALA A 132 13.75 -7.49 15.05
C ALA A 132 13.07 -6.15 14.79
N GLN A 133 13.67 -5.06 15.28
CA GLN A 133 13.19 -3.71 15.03
C GLN A 133 14.34 -2.76 14.72
N ALA A 134 14.02 -1.68 14.01
CA ALA A 134 14.93 -0.55 13.83
C ALA A 134 14.16 0.77 13.98
N GLY A 135 14.62 1.64 14.89
CA GLY A 135 14.14 3.01 15.01
C GLY A 135 12.75 3.18 15.64
N LEU A 136 12.12 2.12 16.17
CA LEU A 136 10.84 2.23 16.87
C LEU A 136 11.01 3.05 18.17
N LYS A 137 9.96 3.78 18.54
CA LYS A 137 9.89 4.64 19.72
C LYS A 137 8.71 4.27 20.61
#